data_AF-A0A0Z8DJ60-F1
#
_entry.id   AF-A0A0Z8DJ60-F1
#
_cell.length_a   1.000
_cell.length_b   1.000
_cell.length_c   1.000
_cell.angle_alpha   90.00
_cell.angle_beta   90.00
_cell.angle_gamma   90.00
#
_symmetry.space_group_name_H-M   'P 1'
#
loop_
_entity.id
_entity.type
_entity.pdbx_description
1 polymer ?
#
loop_
_entity_poly.entity_id
_entity_poly.type
_entity_poly.pdbx_seq_one_letter_code
_entity_poly.pdbx_strand_id
1 'polypeptide(L)' 'MESTQNLIRIIGILCRIGGGLWALLAYIDFSSAKKNNEGSRQDAAVWGMILGGALAVVGPSMAAALINDLNGITF' A
#
# COMPACT_ATOMS: atom_id res chain seq x y z
N MET A 1 -22.06 8.31 -11.69
CA MET A 1 -20.97 7.30 -11.81
C MET A 1 -19.58 7.91 -11.83
N GLU A 2 -19.32 8.91 -12.68
CA GLU A 2 -17.95 9.42 -12.94
C GLU A 2 -17.23 9.93 -11.68
N SER A 3 -17.88 10.76 -10.85
CA SER A 3 -17.30 11.26 -9.60
C SER A 3 -16.91 10.12 -8.63
N THR A 4 -17.77 9.09 -8.52
CA THR A 4 -17.51 7.90 -7.70
C THR A 4 -16.29 7.11 -8.20
N GLN A 5 -16.17 6.92 -9.52
CA GLN A 5 -15.02 6.24 -10.11
C GLN A 5 -13.72 7.03 -9.89
N ASN A 6 -13.76 8.36 -10.00
CA ASN A 6 -12.61 9.21 -9.74
C ASN A 6 -12.13 9.12 -8.29
N LEU A 7 -13.06 9.10 -7.33
CA LEU A 7 -12.74 8.85 -5.92
C LEU A 7 -12.03 7.51 -5.70
N ILE A 8 -12.54 6.43 -6.31
CA ILE A 8 -11.93 5.10 -6.19
C ILE A 8 -10.52 5.08 -6.80
N ARG A 9 -10.31 5.75 -7.95
CA ARG A 9 -8.98 5.90 -8.56
C ARG A 9 -8.00 6.60 -7.61
N ILE A 10 -8.44 7.69 -6.98
CA ILE A 10 -7.61 8.44 -6.03
C ILE A 10 -7.21 7.54 -4.86
N ILE A 11 -8.15 6.77 -4.30
CA ILE A 11 -7.85 5.83 -3.20
C ILE A 11 -6.81 4.80 -3.64
N GLY A 12 -6.96 4.21 -4.83
CA GLY A 12 -5.96 3.28 -5.38
C GLY A 12 -4.57 3.89 -5.49
N ILE A 13 -4.48 5.13 -5.98
CA ILE A 13 -3.20 5.88 -6.06
C ILE A 13 -2.62 6.13 -4.66
N LEU A 14 -3.45 6.53 -3.70
CA LEU A 14 -3.02 6.75 -2.32
C LEU A 14 -2.51 5.47 -1.67
N CYS A 15 -3.14 4.31 -1.91
CA CYS A 15 -2.62 3.02 -1.43
C CYS A 15 -1.25 2.70 -2.05
N ARG A 16 -1.05 2.98 -3.34
CA ARG A 16 0.24 2.77 -4.01
C ARG A 16 1.35 3.62 -3.39
N ILE A 17 1.10 4.91 -3.27
CA ILE A 17 2.08 5.87 -2.74
C ILE A 17 2.31 5.61 -1.24
N GLY A 18 1.23 5.49 -0.48
CA GLY A 18 1.26 5.28 0.97
C GLY A 18 1.94 3.96 1.35
N GLY A 19 1.60 2.86 0.67
CA GLY A 19 2.26 1.57 0.87
C GLY A 19 3.74 1.61 0.51
N GLY A 20 4.10 2.27 -0.59
CA GLY A 20 5.49 2.46 -1.00
C GLY A 20 6.30 3.28 0.01
N LEU A 21 5.74 4.40 0.48
CA LEU A 21 6.36 5.22 1.53
C LEU A 21 6.52 4.44 2.84
N TRP A 22 5.51 3.66 3.23
CA TRP A 22 5.62 2.80 4.42
C TRP A 22 6.76 1.79 4.26
N ALA A 23 6.84 1.09 3.13
CA ALA A 23 7.92 0.13 2.90
C ALA A 23 9.30 0.78 3.00
N LEU A 24 9.47 2.00 2.49
CA LEU A 24 10.71 2.77 2.61
C LEU A 24 11.02 3.18 4.06
N LEU A 25 10.02 3.64 4.82
CA LEU A 25 10.18 3.98 6.24
C LEU A 25 10.57 2.74 7.06
N ALA A 26 9.97 1.60 6.76
CA ALA A 26 10.31 0.33 7.39
C ALA A 26 11.75 -0.11 7.06
N TYR A 27 12.25 0.13 5.85
CA TYR A 27 13.66 -0.10 5.51
C TYR A 27 14.62 0.80 6.31
N ILE A 28 14.26 2.06 6.52
CA ILE A 28 15.04 2.98 7.37
C ILE A 28 15.09 2.46 8.80
N ASP A 29 13.95 2.00 9.33
CA ASP A 29 13.85 1.44 10.68
C ASP A 29 14.68 0.16 10.82
N PHE A 30 14.62 -0.75 9.83
CA PHE A 30 15.46 -1.95 9.78
C PHE A 30 16.95 -1.59 9.81
N SER A 31 17.35 -0.60 9.01
CA SER A 31 18.75 -0.16 8.92
C SER A 31 19.24 0.43 10.24
N SER A 32 18.39 1.16 10.96
CA SER A 32 18.67 1.69 12.29
C SER A 32 18.77 0.57 13.35
N ALA A 33 17.78 -0.33 13.37
CA ALA A 33 17.72 -1.47 14.28
C ALA A 33 18.91 -2.42 14.11
N LYS A 34 19.36 -2.64 12.86
CA LYS A 34 20.55 -3.42 12.54
C LYS A 34 21.83 -2.80 13.10
N LYS A 35 21.98 -1.47 13.03
CA LYS A 35 23.13 -0.77 13.61
C LYS A 35 23.17 -0.91 15.14
N ASN A 36 22.01 -0.96 15.78
CA ASN A 36 21.89 -1.08 17.24
C ASN A 36 21.82 -2.54 17.74
N ASN A 37 21.89 -3.53 16.84
CA ASN A 37 21.76 -4.95 17.15
C ASN A 37 20.41 -5.32 17.82
N GLU A 38 19.34 -4.58 17.49
CA GLU A 38 17.98 -4.78 18.00
C GLU A 38 17.23 -5.81 17.13
N GLY A 39 17.34 -7.09 17.45
CA GLY A 39 16.76 -8.19 16.63
C GLY A 39 15.23 -8.10 16.47
N SER A 40 14.49 -7.86 17.56
CA SER A 40 13.02 -7.79 17.51
C SER A 40 12.50 -6.66 16.62
N ARG A 41 13.21 -5.53 16.60
CA ARG A 41 12.85 -4.38 15.77
C ARG A 41 13.24 -4.58 14.30
N GLN A 42 14.31 -5.32 14.02
CA GLN A 42 14.60 -5.76 12.65
C GLN A 42 13.48 -6.62 12.08
N ASP A 43 12.99 -7.61 12.84
CA ASP A 43 11.89 -8.46 12.39
C ASP A 43 10.60 -7.66 12.17
N ALA A 44 10.26 -6.76 13.08
CA ALA A 44 9.11 -5.86 12.93
C ALA A 44 9.24 -4.97 11.69
N ALA A 45 10.43 -4.45 11.42
CA ALA A 45 10.71 -3.63 10.25
C ALA A 45 10.61 -4.43 8.94
N VAL A 46 11.05 -5.69 8.93
CA VAL A 46 10.85 -6.59 7.77
C VAL A 46 9.37 -6.82 7.50
N TRP A 47 8.56 -7.06 8.53
CA TRP A 47 7.10 -7.13 8.38
C TRP A 47 6.51 -5.82 7.86
N GLY A 48 7.00 -4.67 8.34
CA GLY A 48 6.60 -3.36 7.83
C GLY A 48 6.88 -3.19 6.34
N MET A 49 8.03 -3.67 5.85
CA MET A 49 8.37 -3.65 4.43
C MET A 49 7.40 -4.53 3.61
N ILE A 50 7.11 -5.74 4.08
CA ILE A 50 6.21 -6.69 3.41
C ILE A 50 4.79 -6.11 3.34
N LEU A 51 4.27 -5.60 4.47
CA LEU A 51 2.91 -5.07 4.54
C LEU A 51 2.76 -3.78 3.71
N GLY A 52 3.75 -2.88 3.76
CA GLY A 52 3.77 -1.68 2.93
C GLY A 52 3.81 -2.02 1.44
N GLY A 53 4.66 -2.96 1.04
CA GLY A 53 4.74 -3.45 -0.34
C GLY A 53 3.44 -4.12 -0.80
N ALA A 54 2.85 -4.97 0.04
CA ALA A 54 1.57 -5.62 -0.25
C ALA A 54 0.44 -4.59 -0.45
N LEU A 55 0.34 -3.59 0.43
CA LEU A 55 -0.63 -2.51 0.30
C LEU A 55 -0.44 -1.73 -1.01
N ALA A 56 0.81 -1.46 -1.39
CA ALA A 56 1.13 -0.71 -2.61
C ALA A 56 0.72 -1.43 -3.90
N VAL A 57 0.69 -2.77 -3.88
CA VAL A 57 0.32 -3.61 -5.03
C VAL A 57 -1.19 -3.94 -5.03
N VAL A 58 -1.71 -4.37 -3.88
CA VAL A 58 -3.09 -4.87 -3.77
C VAL A 58 -4.09 -3.72 -3.83
N GLY A 59 -3.83 -2.58 -3.17
CA GLY A 59 -4.76 -1.44 -3.15
C GLY A 59 -5.18 -0.95 -4.56
N PRO A 60 -4.24 -0.69 -5.49
CA PRO A 60 -4.56 -0.33 -6.86
C PRO A 60 -5.35 -1.40 -7.62
N SER A 61 -5.05 -2.68 -7.42
CA SER A 61 -5.77 -3.77 -8.08
C SER A 61 -7.23 -3.86 -7.62
N MET A 62 -7.50 -3.67 -6.33
CA MET A 62 -8.86 -3.61 -5.79
C MET A 62 -9.63 -2.41 -6.33
N ALA A 63 -8.99 -1.22 -6.36
CA ALA A 63 -9.60 -0.02 -6.94
C ALA A 63 -9.97 -0.22 -8.42
N ALA A 64 -9.10 -0.86 -9.20
CA ALA A 64 -9.37 -1.18 -10.61
C ALA A 64 -10.55 -2.16 -10.77
N ALA A 65 -10.61 -3.21 -9.95
CA ALA A 65 -11.72 -4.17 -9.95
C ALA A 65 -13.07 -3.48 -9.66
N LEU A 66 -13.13 -2.63 -8.62
CA LEU A 66 -14.34 -1.89 -8.27
C LEU A 66 -14.83 -0.97 -9.40
N ILE A 67 -13.92 -0.31 -10.10
CA ILE A 67 -14.28 0.54 -11.24
C ILE A 67 -14.84 -0.30 -12.39
N ASN A 68 -14.27 -1.47 -12.64
CA ASN A 68 -14.77 -2.39 -13.66
C ASN A 68 -16.19 -2.87 -13.32
N ASP A 69 -16.44 -3.25 -12.06
CA ASP A 69 -17.76 -3.66 -11.61
C ASP A 69 -18.78 -2.51 -11.74
N LEU A 70 -18.40 -1.28 -11.38
CA LEU A 70 -19.25 -0.09 -11.57
C LEU A 70 -19.59 0.20 -13.03
N ASN A 71 -18.69 -0.09 -13.96
CA ASN A 71 -18.95 0.04 -15.40
C ASN A 71 -19.91 -1.04 -15.91
N GLY A 72 -19.96 -2.21 -15.26
CA GLY A 72 -20.89 -3.29 -15.59
C GLY A 72 -22.34 -3.04 -15.15
N ILE A 73 -22.58 -2.03 -14.30
CA ILE A 73 -23.93 -1.64 -13.87
C ILE A 73 -24.51 -0.65 -14.89
N THR A 74 -25.29 -1.17 -15.83
CA THR A 74 -26.12 -0.37 -16.76
C THR A 74 -27.55 -0.26 -16.24
N PHE A 75 -28.05 0.97 -16.11
CA PHE A 75 -29.48 1.30 -15.94
C PHE A 75 -30.07 1.77 -17.26
#